data_AF-A0AAN5D6U9-F1
#
_entry.id   AF-A0AAN5D6U9-F1
#
_cell.length_a   1.000
_cell.length_b   1.000
_cell.length_c   1.000
_cell.angle_alpha   90.00
_cell.angle_beta   90.00
_cell.angle_gamma   90.00
#
_symmetry.space_group_name_H-M   'P 1'
#
loop_
_entity.id
_entity.type
_entity.pdbx_description
1 polymer ?
#
loop_
_entity_poly.entity_id
_entity_poly.type
_entity_poly.pdbx_seq_one_letter_code
_entity_poly.pdbx_strand_id
1 'polypeptide(L)'
;EAAQKRAYKCEQCGNAYRTPGHLKRHQLAHSDLERCFKCADCGMSFKEEYALKKHMHVHNGTHPHKCDLCGTGCNTAHALQIHKEKFC
;
A
#
# COMPACT_ATOMS: atom_id res chain seq x y z
N GLU A 1 -5.99 -18.50 -24.62
CA GLU A 1 -6.05 -17.03 -24.54
C GLU A 1 -7.05 -16.56 -23.49
N ALA A 2 -6.60 -16.24 -22.28
CA ALA A 2 -7.46 -15.55 -21.32
C ALA A 2 -7.16 -14.06 -21.44
N ALA A 3 -8.01 -13.34 -22.19
CA ALA A 3 -8.01 -11.89 -22.16
C ALA A 3 -8.24 -11.46 -20.70
N GLN A 4 -7.17 -11.13 -19.99
CA GLN A 4 -7.21 -10.36 -18.75
C GLN A 4 -7.73 -8.98 -19.11
N LYS A 5 -9.03 -8.90 -19.41
CA LYS A 5 -9.74 -7.65 -19.64
C LYS A 5 -9.58 -6.88 -18.35
N ARG A 6 -8.72 -5.86 -18.37
CA ARG A 6 -8.80 -4.75 -17.43
C ARG A 6 -10.16 -4.07 -17.71
N ALA A 7 -11.24 -4.71 -17.28
CA ALA A 7 -12.61 -4.36 -17.63
C ALA A 7 -13.05 -3.10 -16.88
N TYR A 8 -12.40 -2.80 -15.76
CA TYR A 8 -12.75 -1.71 -14.87
C TYR A 8 -11.89 -0.50 -15.19
N LYS A 9 -12.37 0.33 -16.13
CA LYS A 9 -11.73 1.59 -16.53
C LYS A 9 -12.20 2.74 -15.65
N CYS A 10 -11.28 3.63 -15.31
CA CYS A 10 -11.58 4.90 -14.67
C CYS A 10 -12.00 5.91 -15.74
N GLU A 11 -13.20 6.47 -15.62
CA GLU A 11 -13.70 7.44 -16.59
C GLU A 11 -13.05 8.82 -16.47
N GLN A 12 -12.47 9.13 -15.30
CA GLN A 12 -11.84 10.43 -15.06
C GLN A 12 -10.42 10.53 -15.65
N CYS A 13 -9.67 9.42 -15.72
CA CYS A 13 -8.28 9.45 -16.21
C CYS A 13 -7.93 8.30 -17.17
N GLY A 14 -8.90 7.47 -17.56
CA GLY A 14 -8.71 6.36 -18.50
C GLY A 14 -7.97 5.13 -17.97
N ASN A 15 -7.50 5.12 -16.71
CA ASN A 15 -6.75 4.00 -16.17
C ASN A 15 -7.60 2.73 -16.03
N ALA A 16 -7.07 1.59 -16.47
CA ALA A 16 -7.79 0.32 -16.46
C ALA A 16 -7.24 -0.65 -15.42
N TYR A 17 -8.13 -1.21 -14.61
CA TYR A 17 -7.82 -2.13 -13.52
C TYR A 17 -8.40 -3.52 -13.78
N ARG A 18 -7.73 -4.54 -13.23
CA ARG A 18 -8.15 -5.94 -13.34
C ARG A 18 -9.34 -6.29 -12.45
N THR A 19 -9.56 -5.55 -11.37
CA THR A 19 -10.62 -5.82 -10.41
C THR A 19 -11.38 -4.53 -10.07
N PRO A 20 -12.68 -4.63 -9.74
CA PRO A 20 -13.48 -3.46 -9.39
C PRO A 20 -13.00 -2.82 -8.09
N GLY A 21 -12.47 -3.60 -7.14
CA GLY A 21 -11.90 -3.08 -5.89
C GLY A 21 -10.70 -2.15 -6.13
N HIS A 22 -9.83 -2.49 -7.08
CA HIS A 22 -8.71 -1.62 -7.46
C HIS A 22 -9.17 -0.33 -8.15
N LEU A 23 -10.18 -0.41 -9.01
CA LEU A 23 -10.78 0.78 -9.62
C LEU A 23 -11.42 1.68 -8.56
N LYS A 24 -12.22 1.13 -7.65
CA LYS A 24 -12.88 1.88 -6.57
C LYS A 24 -11.86 2.59 -5.68
N ARG A 25 -10.79 1.89 -5.31
CA ARG A 25 -9.65 2.49 -4.58
C ARG A 25 -8.99 3.62 -5.37
N HIS A 26 -8.78 3.42 -6.66
CA HIS A 26 -8.20 4.46 -7.50
C HIS A 26 -9.13 5.68 -7.63
N GLN A 27 -10.45 5.49 -7.68
CA GLN A 27 -11.40 6.60 -7.70
C GLN A 27 -11.37 7.44 -6.40
N LEU A 28 -11.02 6.84 -5.25
CA LEU A 28 -10.71 7.60 -4.02
C LEU A 28 -9.44 8.45 -4.16
N ALA A 29 -8.59 8.18 -5.15
CA ALA A 29 -7.44 9.03 -5.45
C ALA A 29 -7.89 10.36 -6.05
N HIS A 30 -8.90 10.33 -6.92
CA HIS A 30 -9.48 11.51 -7.58
C HIS A 30 -10.48 12.26 -6.72
N SER A 31 -11.17 11.56 -5.82
CA SER A 31 -12.00 12.24 -4.84
C SER A 31 -11.09 12.96 -3.84
N ASP A 32 -11.39 14.22 -3.54
CA ASP A 32 -10.91 14.95 -2.36
C ASP A 32 -11.46 14.34 -1.05
N LEU A 33 -11.89 13.07 -1.09
CA LEU A 33 -12.35 12.35 0.08
C LEU A 33 -11.17 12.29 1.04
N GLU A 34 -11.33 13.08 2.10
CA GLU A 34 -10.35 13.29 3.14
C GLU A 34 -9.81 11.93 3.54
N ARG A 35 -8.48 11.81 3.60
CA ARG A 35 -7.81 10.60 4.08
C ARG A 35 -8.42 10.22 5.45
N CYS A 36 -9.41 9.31 5.45
CA CYS A 36 -10.26 9.08 6.61
C CYS A 36 -9.50 8.46 7.78
N PHE A 37 -8.36 7.81 7.51
CA PHE A 37 -7.61 7.07 8.50
C PHE A 37 -6.40 7.91 8.96
N LYS A 38 -6.60 8.72 9.99
CA LYS A 38 -5.55 9.56 10.57
C LYS A 38 -4.74 8.79 11.63
N CYS A 39 -3.43 8.88 11.55
CA CYS A 39 -2.52 8.44 12.59
C CYS A 39 -2.64 9.37 13.80
N ALA A 40 -2.93 8.82 14.97
CA ALA A 40 -3.01 9.59 16.21
C ALA A 40 -1.64 10.08 16.69
N ASP A 41 -0.55 9.39 16.33
CA ASP A 41 0.80 9.66 16.82
C ASP A 41 1.49 10.80 16.06
N CYS A 42 1.37 10.83 14.72
CA CYS A 42 2.00 11.86 13.88
C CYS A 42 1.02 12.70 13.05
N GLY A 43 -0.29 12.43 13.13
CA GLY A 43 -1.29 13.17 12.36
C GLY A 43 -1.31 12.85 10.86
N MET A 44 -0.50 11.91 10.36
CA MET A 44 -0.53 11.50 8.97
C MET A 44 -1.85 10.82 8.61
N SER A 45 -2.46 11.25 7.52
CA SER A 45 -3.71 10.68 7.07
C SER A 45 -3.50 9.71 5.89
N PHE A 46 -4.22 8.59 5.90
CA PHE A 46 -4.19 7.55 4.88
C PHE A 46 -5.57 7.37 4.23
N LYS A 47 -5.58 7.01 2.95
CA LYS A 47 -6.82 6.72 2.21
C LYS A 47 -7.41 5.34 2.55
N GLU A 48 -6.63 4.48 3.22
CA GLU A 48 -7.01 3.10 3.51
C GLU A 48 -6.58 2.68 4.93
N GLU A 49 -7.42 1.91 5.61
CA GLU A 49 -7.13 1.40 6.96
C GLU A 49 -5.88 0.53 6.98
N TYR A 50 -5.69 -0.35 5.97
CA TYR A 50 -4.51 -1.21 5.92
C TYR A 50 -3.21 -0.37 5.82
N ALA A 51 -3.27 0.78 5.15
CA ALA A 51 -2.12 1.65 4.99
C ALA A 51 -1.79 2.34 6.32
N LEU A 52 -2.80 2.78 7.07
CA LEU A 52 -2.64 3.27 8.44
C LEU A 52 -2.06 2.18 9.36
N LYS A 53 -2.66 0.98 9.38
CA LYS A 53 -2.18 -0.16 10.17
C LYS A 53 -0.70 -0.43 9.88
N LYS A 54 -0.34 -0.56 8.60
CA LYS A 54 1.04 -0.74 8.17
C LYS A 54 1.96 0.41 8.61
N HIS A 55 1.48 1.64 8.59
CA HIS A 55 2.23 2.79 9.08
C HIS A 55 2.47 2.74 10.60
N MET A 56 1.53 2.19 11.40
CA MET A 56 1.73 2.03 12.86
C MET A 56 2.94 1.15 13.22
N HIS A 57 3.39 0.30 12.31
CA HIS A 57 4.62 -0.50 12.50
C HIS A 57 5.87 0.37 12.63
N VAL A 58 5.88 1.57 12.04
CA VAL A 58 6.97 2.54 12.20
C VAL A 58 7.03 3.05 13.63
N HIS A 59 5.89 3.41 14.21
CA HIS A 59 5.81 3.95 15.57
C HIS A 59 6.14 2.89 16.63
N ASN A 60 5.64 1.66 16.44
CA ASN A 60 5.89 0.57 17.38
C ASN A 60 7.26 -0.10 17.19
N GLY A 61 8.02 0.24 16.14
CA GLY A 61 9.24 -0.49 15.75
C GLY A 61 8.98 -1.97 15.42
N THR A 62 7.72 -2.36 15.22
CA THR A 62 7.32 -3.75 14.97
C THR A 62 7.40 -4.02 13.49
N HIS A 63 8.51 -4.55 13.01
CA HIS A 63 8.64 -4.93 11.61
C HIS A 63 8.11 -6.35 11.38
N PRO A 64 7.02 -6.54 10.64
CA PRO A 64 6.44 -7.86 10.41
C PRO A 64 7.34 -8.71 9.50
N HIS A 65 8.23 -8.06 8.75
CA HIS A 65 9.20 -8.72 7.89
C HIS A 65 10.59 -8.35 8.36
N LYS A 66 11.34 -9.30 8.91
CA LYS A 66 12.74 -9.11 9.30
C LYS A 66 13.65 -9.84 8.34
N CYS A 67 14.81 -9.27 8.07
CA CYS A 67 15.87 -9.94 7.34
C CYS A 67 16.54 -10.97 8.25
N ASP A 68 16.53 -12.23 7.84
CA ASP A 68 17.16 -13.32 8.58
C ASP A 68 18.70 -13.22 8.61
N LEU A 69 19.28 -12.47 7.67
CA LEU A 69 20.74 -12.35 7.50
C LEU A 69 21.35 -11.23 8.36
N CYS A 70 20.71 -10.06 8.40
CA CYS A 70 21.24 -8.88 9.11
C CYS A 70 20.31 -8.34 10.20
N GLY A 71 19.12 -8.94 10.39
CA GLY A 71 18.15 -8.51 11.39
C GLY A 71 17.35 -7.25 11.04
N THR A 72 17.61 -6.61 9.89
CA THR A 72 16.92 -5.37 9.48
C THR A 72 15.42 -5.60 9.33
N GLY A 73 14.65 -4.76 10.02
CA GLY A 73 13.19 -4.77 9.97
C GLY A 73 12.63 -3.96 8.81
N CYS A 74 11.72 -4.57 8.03
CA CYS A 74 11.01 -3.97 6.91
C CYS A 74 9.49 -4.03 7.13
N ASN A 75 8.78 -3.01 6.63
CA ASN A 75 7.31 -2.93 6.78
C ASN A 75 6.54 -3.63 5.65
N THR A 76 7.23 -4.13 4.61
CA THR A 76 6.64 -4.96 3.54
C THR A 76 7.57 -6.08 3.13
N ALA A 77 6.98 -7.17 2.65
CA ALA A 77 7.70 -8.26 2.01
C ALA A 77 8.51 -7.79 0.79
N HIS A 78 7.96 -6.90 -0.04
CA HIS A 78 8.68 -6.37 -1.20
C HIS A 78 9.92 -5.55 -0.80
N ALA A 79 9.83 -4.70 0.23
CA ALA A 79 10.99 -3.96 0.72
C ALA A 79 12.04 -4.91 1.31
N LEU A 80 11.59 -5.95 2.04
CA LEU A 80 12.49 -6.98 2.55
C LEU A 80 13.19 -7.73 1.42
N GLN A 81 12.48 -8.08 0.35
CA GLN A 81 13.07 -8.79 -0.78
C GLN A 81 14.16 -7.96 -1.45
N ILE A 82 13.87 -6.70 -1.78
CA ILE A 82 14.87 -5.78 -2.35
C ILE A 82 16.05 -5.57 -1.39
N HIS A 83 15.78 -5.46 -0.08
CA HIS A 83 16.82 -5.40 0.94
C HIS A 83 17.71 -6.65 0.90
N LYS A 84 17.13 -7.86 0.92
CA LYS A 84 17.87 -9.13 0.85
C LYS A 84 18.70 -9.28 -0.41
N GLU A 85 18.22 -8.76 -1.54
CA GLU A 85 18.90 -8.89 -2.83
C GLU A 85 20.02 -7.86 -3.06
N LYS A 86 19.90 -6.64 -2.50
CA LYS A 86 20.79 -5.53 -2.86
C LYS A 86 21.53 -4.86 -1.71
N PHE A 87 21.04 -5.00 -0.50
CA PHE A 87 21.52 -4.21 0.65
C PHE A 87 22.01 -5.07 1.80
N CYS A 88 21.68 -6.36 1.80
CA CYS A 88 22.10 -7.30 2.83
C CYS A 88 23.47 -7.91 2.51
#